data_AF-A0AAV7JW65-F1
#
_entry.id   AF-A0AAV7JW65-F1
#
_cell.length_a   1.000
_cell.length_b   1.000
_cell.length_c   1.000
_cell.angle_alpha   90.00
_cell.angle_beta   90.00
_cell.angle_gamma   90.00
#
_symmetry.space_group_name_H-M   'P 1'
#
loop_
_entity.id
_entity.type
_entity.pdbx_description
1 polymer ?
#
loop_
_entity_poly.entity_id
_entity_poly.type
_entity_poly.pdbx_seq_one_letter_code
_entity_poly.pdbx_strand_id
1 'polypeptide(L)'
;MPRTRAARGAVRGRGRGRGANRGGTGGARGGRGGRGGRGRGRGASRGPRTTGAPKPMEIDQEQSIIANVGVLDTPVGKLRGIFTGKCKFDDHYDAQLQDLEQYLSVMAVLEKSGVEVTQGAKVRCLAASWARHDYKLAEILLTCKDKFSLREVLKALTLLDSAREERALEKRLKRLDLQKARPSKKGKVKNDLDNIRKEIPKVGSVSGALVRHVATWVSTIPEQDIEFFAVFLPKEPWRKLADILHLHPQKHQPQCPWFLPHCYGKDAPPNTLVAQCSNMTAENVSELVMGCDVPYSHVRKHASALTVPAKARIASYTKELDTILWYFEELDCKEVHDIINDRLGRGDEVKLPYGKLMERMLYFHMLKEGISAEKKGGRGSGGASAPAKIEVPFFHKLIPIADCRLRESGLPLEQPVAVFGDASSSMQVAIRTSTIVASLFCAMCGSSNLTFFEAKLKESPLQPETIEGVLEVSVKVTASGSTAPAACLYPYFEKKQIIKTFVIVTDEEENTSSNGYKFGPLFKKYYETVYPAKLVFVSFLRSQHQVGQMVKELKNLGMNPMQFVFNQARPDLTKLDHLLGLLSSSSTSFNEEVMGTVKELKNKGLEHLQKYLQ
;
A
#
# COMPACT_ATOMS: atom_id res chain seq x y z
N MET A 1 31.21 60.66 -25.70
CA MET A 1 30.02 60.89 -26.57
C MET A 1 30.46 60.76 -28.02
N PRO A 2 29.60 60.40 -29.00
CA PRO A 2 28.17 60.02 -28.97
C PRO A 2 27.92 58.63 -29.65
N ARG A 3 27.10 57.71 -29.12
CA ARG A 3 25.62 57.58 -29.20
C ARG A 3 24.98 58.01 -30.53
N THR A 4 24.77 57.03 -31.42
CA THR A 4 23.85 57.12 -32.56
C THR A 4 22.46 56.65 -32.17
N ARG A 5 21.47 57.48 -32.51
CA ARG A 5 20.03 57.36 -32.26
C ARG A 5 19.34 57.59 -33.61
N ALA A 6 18.54 56.64 -34.09
CA ALA A 6 17.61 56.79 -35.22
C ALA A 6 16.70 55.54 -35.23
N ALA A 7 15.42 55.56 -35.56
CA ALA A 7 14.46 56.62 -35.85
C ALA A 7 13.04 56.07 -35.56
N ARG A 8 12.14 56.99 -35.23
CA ARG A 8 10.70 56.77 -35.09
C ARG A 8 10.06 56.61 -36.47
N GLY A 9 9.15 55.65 -36.60
CA GLY A 9 8.15 55.58 -37.67
C GLY A 9 6.77 55.43 -37.05
N ALA A 10 5.97 56.49 -37.10
CA ALA A 10 4.58 56.51 -36.66
C ALA A 10 3.67 56.34 -37.88
N VAL A 11 2.70 55.42 -37.83
CA VAL A 11 1.55 55.39 -38.75
C VAL A 11 0.27 55.19 -37.93
N ARG A 12 -0.55 56.24 -37.91
CA ARG A 12 -2.01 56.25 -37.62
C ARG A 12 -2.70 55.43 -38.72
N GLY A 13 -3.82 54.73 -38.58
CA GLY A 13 -4.88 54.63 -37.60
C GLY A 13 -6.14 54.06 -38.31
N ARG A 14 -7.21 53.81 -37.53
CA ARG A 14 -8.58 53.38 -37.94
C ARG A 14 -8.69 51.91 -38.40
N GLY A 15 -9.72 51.13 -38.07
CA GLY A 15 -11.04 51.50 -37.60
C GLY A 15 -11.77 50.38 -36.83
N ARG A 16 -12.88 50.79 -36.24
CA ARG A 16 -13.84 50.01 -35.46
C ARG A 16 -14.57 49.00 -36.35
N GLY A 17 -14.85 47.81 -35.81
CA GLY A 17 -15.82 46.86 -36.39
C GLY A 17 -16.54 46.10 -35.29
N ARG A 18 -17.74 46.58 -34.91
CA ARG A 18 -18.72 45.84 -34.12
C ARG A 18 -19.50 44.94 -35.08
N GLY A 19 -19.48 43.63 -34.86
CA GLY A 19 -20.35 42.68 -35.55
C GLY A 19 -21.40 42.13 -34.60
N ALA A 20 -22.58 42.75 -34.60
CA ALA A 20 -23.82 42.15 -34.14
C ALA A 20 -24.50 41.54 -35.37
N ASN A 21 -25.02 40.32 -35.28
CA ASN A 21 -26.06 39.89 -36.21
C ASN A 21 -27.13 39.07 -35.47
N ARG A 22 -28.35 39.59 -35.59
CA ARG A 22 -29.65 39.06 -35.18
C ARG A 22 -30.49 38.92 -36.45
N GLY A 23 -31.45 38.00 -36.41
CA GLY A 23 -32.59 37.91 -37.32
C GLY A 23 -32.50 36.68 -38.21
N GLY A 24 -33.54 35.87 -38.41
CA GLY A 24 -34.97 35.95 -38.09
C GLY A 24 -35.63 34.85 -38.95
N THR A 25 -36.55 34.03 -38.44
CA THR A 25 -38.03 34.22 -38.46
C THR A 25 -38.73 33.19 -39.36
N GLY A 26 -39.86 32.66 -38.85
CA GLY A 26 -40.91 31.91 -39.58
C GLY A 26 -41.11 30.51 -39.00
N GLY A 27 -42.24 30.08 -38.40
CA GLY A 27 -43.57 30.66 -38.23
C GLY A 27 -44.65 29.77 -38.86
N ALA A 28 -45.40 29.00 -38.03
CA ALA A 28 -46.79 28.53 -38.23
C ALA A 28 -47.16 27.56 -37.07
N ARG A 29 -48.12 27.88 -36.18
CA ARG A 29 -49.58 27.54 -36.24
C ARG A 29 -49.81 26.05 -36.60
N GLY A 30 -50.52 25.21 -35.86
CA GLY A 30 -51.39 25.29 -34.68
C GLY A 30 -52.07 23.92 -34.55
N GLY A 31 -52.68 23.57 -33.41
CA GLY A 31 -53.42 22.30 -33.35
C GLY A 31 -53.81 21.86 -31.94
N ARG A 32 -55.12 21.93 -31.67
CA ARG A 32 -55.81 21.46 -30.49
C ARG A 32 -55.75 19.94 -30.33
N GLY A 33 -55.81 19.51 -29.07
CA GLY A 33 -56.64 18.38 -28.63
C GLY A 33 -55.98 17.00 -28.65
N GLY A 34 -56.16 16.24 -27.56
CA GLY A 34 -55.83 14.82 -27.57
C GLY A 34 -55.61 14.22 -26.20
N ARG A 35 -56.70 13.70 -25.62
CA ARG A 35 -56.72 12.79 -24.47
C ARG A 35 -55.83 11.55 -24.71
N GLY A 36 -55.19 11.09 -23.64
CA GLY A 36 -55.06 9.67 -23.30
C GLY A 36 -53.98 8.88 -24.04
N GLY A 37 -53.21 8.08 -23.30
CA GLY A 37 -52.31 7.12 -23.94
C GLY A 37 -51.28 6.52 -23.00
N ARG A 38 -51.62 5.35 -22.46
CA ARG A 38 -50.74 4.45 -21.71
C ARG A 38 -49.45 4.12 -22.50
N GLY A 39 -48.32 4.15 -21.79
CA GLY A 39 -47.41 3.01 -21.70
C GLY A 39 -46.36 2.79 -22.79
N ARG A 40 -45.31 2.10 -22.33
CA ARG A 40 -44.20 1.42 -23.06
C ARG A 40 -42.98 2.28 -23.42
N GLY A 41 -41.97 2.20 -22.56
CA GLY A 41 -40.81 1.33 -22.84
C GLY A 41 -39.72 1.84 -23.78
N ARG A 42 -38.47 1.65 -23.29
CA ARG A 42 -37.18 1.57 -24.00
C ARG A 42 -36.48 2.90 -24.35
N GLY A 43 -35.26 2.98 -23.84
CA GLY A 43 -34.26 3.98 -24.22
C GLY A 43 -32.98 3.85 -23.40
N ALA A 44 -32.41 2.64 -23.32
CA ALA A 44 -31.09 2.42 -22.72
C ALA A 44 -30.01 3.04 -23.63
N SER A 45 -29.61 4.26 -23.30
CA SER A 45 -28.50 4.95 -23.95
C SER A 45 -27.18 4.30 -23.52
N ARG A 46 -26.61 3.48 -24.40
CA ARG A 46 -25.23 3.00 -24.30
C ARG A 46 -24.30 4.15 -24.70
N GLY A 47 -23.81 4.88 -23.71
CA GLY A 47 -22.71 5.82 -23.89
C GLY A 47 -21.40 5.10 -24.26
N PRO A 48 -20.49 5.76 -24.99
CA PRO A 48 -19.23 5.17 -25.42
C PRO A 48 -18.33 4.89 -24.21
N ARG A 49 -17.81 3.65 -24.14
CA ARG A 49 -16.77 3.24 -23.19
C ARG A 49 -15.49 4.02 -23.51
N THR A 50 -15.24 5.08 -22.76
CA THR A 50 -13.91 5.65 -22.63
C THR A 50 -13.06 4.68 -21.80
N THR A 51 -11.96 4.22 -22.38
CA THR A 51 -10.88 3.49 -21.71
C THR A 51 -10.22 4.44 -20.73
N GLY A 52 -10.82 4.58 -19.55
CA GLY A 52 -10.27 5.40 -18.47
C GLY A 52 -8.90 4.86 -18.06
N ALA A 53 -7.90 5.75 -18.07
CA ALA A 53 -6.62 5.52 -17.42
C ALA A 53 -6.86 4.98 -16.00
N PRO A 54 -6.04 4.03 -15.52
CA PRO A 54 -6.20 3.47 -14.18
C PRO A 54 -6.17 4.60 -13.17
N LYS A 55 -7.28 4.78 -12.43
CA LYS A 55 -7.28 5.67 -11.28
C LYS A 55 -6.20 5.17 -10.32
N PRO A 56 -5.33 6.04 -9.78
CA PRO A 56 -4.45 5.63 -8.69
C PRO A 56 -5.33 5.02 -7.60
N MET A 57 -5.04 3.78 -7.20
CA MET A 57 -5.74 3.07 -6.12
C MET A 57 -5.79 3.99 -4.89
N GLU A 58 -7.00 4.35 -4.44
CA GLU A 58 -7.19 5.03 -3.17
C GLU A 58 -6.84 4.07 -2.02
N ILE A 59 -5.79 4.43 -1.27
CA ILE A 59 -5.17 3.69 -0.16
C ILE A 59 -6.08 3.61 1.09
N ASP A 60 -7.27 4.23 1.07
CA ASP A 60 -8.18 4.26 2.24
C ASP A 60 -8.76 2.88 2.64
N GLN A 61 -8.52 1.81 1.87
CA GLN A 61 -9.09 0.48 2.10
C GLN A 61 -8.41 -0.32 3.22
N GLU A 62 -7.16 -0.03 3.59
CA GLU A 62 -6.39 -0.88 4.54
C GLU A 62 -6.64 -0.59 6.03
N GLN A 63 -7.32 0.51 6.37
CA GLN A 63 -7.40 1.00 7.75
C GLN A 63 -8.37 0.23 8.66
N SER A 64 -9.19 -0.70 8.15
CA SER A 64 -10.17 -1.42 9.00
C SER A 64 -9.60 -2.62 9.75
N ILE A 65 -8.45 -3.14 9.34
CA ILE A 65 -7.88 -4.37 9.90
C ILE A 65 -7.39 -4.15 11.36
N ILE A 66 -6.99 -2.92 11.70
CA ILE A 66 -6.28 -2.65 12.95
C ILE A 66 -7.22 -2.33 14.14
N ALA A 67 -8.47 -1.95 13.89
CA ALA A 67 -9.36 -1.39 14.92
C ALA A 67 -9.74 -2.35 16.07
N ASN A 68 -9.45 -3.66 15.96
CA ASN A 68 -9.82 -4.68 16.95
C ASN A 68 -8.63 -5.31 17.70
N VAL A 69 -7.39 -4.87 17.47
CA VAL A 69 -6.27 -5.33 18.28
C VAL A 69 -6.40 -4.64 19.64
N GLY A 70 -6.83 -5.38 20.66
CA GLY A 70 -7.11 -4.87 22.01
C GLY A 70 -6.08 -3.83 22.43
N VAL A 71 -6.54 -2.59 22.64
CA VAL A 71 -5.69 -1.52 23.13
C VAL A 71 -5.28 -1.92 24.54
N LEU A 72 -4.03 -2.35 24.70
CA LEU A 72 -3.47 -2.55 26.02
C LEU A 72 -3.44 -1.18 26.69
N ASP A 73 -4.00 -1.07 27.90
CA ASP A 73 -3.99 0.16 28.72
C ASP A 73 -2.60 0.59 29.21
N THR A 74 -1.54 0.09 28.57
CA THR A 74 -0.15 0.46 28.83
C THR A 74 0.22 1.75 28.08
N PRO A 75 1.21 2.52 28.57
CA PRO A 75 1.73 3.69 27.85
C PRO A 75 2.19 3.37 26.43
N VAL A 76 2.87 2.23 26.24
CA VAL A 76 3.31 1.73 24.93
C VAL A 76 2.11 1.39 24.04
N GLY A 77 1.07 0.75 24.59
CA GLY A 77 -0.17 0.45 23.87
C GLY A 77 -0.89 1.69 23.35
N LYS A 78 -0.91 2.77 24.15
CA LYS A 78 -1.47 4.07 23.74
C LYS A 78 -0.65 4.72 22.62
N LEU A 79 0.67 4.75 22.75
CA LEU A 79 1.57 5.27 21.70
C LEU A 79 1.45 4.46 20.40
N ARG A 80 1.35 3.14 20.49
CA ARG A 80 1.10 2.28 19.33
C ARG A 80 -0.20 2.69 18.61
N GLY A 81 -1.27 2.92 19.38
CA GLY A 81 -2.54 3.40 18.84
C GLY A 81 -2.44 4.74 18.11
N ILE A 82 -1.50 5.61 18.49
CA ILE A 82 -1.24 6.89 17.81
C ILE A 82 -0.67 6.68 16.39
N PHE A 83 0.17 5.66 16.19
CA PHE A 83 0.78 5.39 14.90
C PHE A 83 -0.09 4.55 13.96
N THR A 84 -0.85 3.61 14.51
CA THR A 84 -1.66 2.65 13.74
C THR A 84 -3.13 3.03 13.62
N GLY A 85 -3.61 3.95 14.47
CA GLY A 85 -5.00 4.39 14.54
C GLY A 85 -5.28 5.74 13.89
N LYS A 86 -6.52 6.19 14.03
CA LYS A 86 -6.98 7.52 13.60
C LYS A 86 -6.80 8.53 14.74
N CYS A 87 -5.60 9.09 14.85
CA CYS A 87 -5.28 10.13 15.84
C CYS A 87 -5.26 11.53 15.24
N LYS A 88 -5.40 12.55 16.08
CA LYS A 88 -5.33 13.97 15.72
C LYS A 88 -3.89 14.46 15.79
N PHE A 89 -3.64 15.65 15.23
CA PHE A 89 -2.33 16.30 15.33
C PHE A 89 -1.90 16.49 16.79
N ASP A 90 -2.82 16.98 17.63
CA ASP A 90 -2.54 17.24 19.05
C ASP A 90 -2.04 15.99 19.77
N ASP A 91 -2.58 14.80 19.47
CA ASP A 91 -2.16 13.54 20.10
C ASP A 91 -0.67 13.24 19.84
N HIS A 92 -0.18 13.48 18.61
CA HIS A 92 1.24 13.31 18.28
C HIS A 92 2.11 14.39 18.92
N TYR A 93 1.62 15.64 18.93
CA TYR A 93 2.35 16.76 19.52
C TYR A 93 2.53 16.58 21.03
N ASP A 94 1.45 16.23 21.74
CA ASP A 94 1.44 16.01 23.18
C ASP A 94 2.30 14.80 23.55
N ALA A 95 2.21 13.70 22.78
CA ALA A 95 3.05 12.53 23.01
C ALA A 95 4.55 12.82 22.85
N GLN A 96 4.92 13.64 21.86
CA GLN A 96 6.30 14.09 21.65
C GLN A 96 6.80 15.04 22.74
N LEU A 97 5.91 15.81 23.38
CA LEU A 97 6.27 16.65 24.53
C LEU A 97 6.41 15.86 25.83
N GLN A 98 5.60 14.81 25.99
CA GLN A 98 5.57 14.02 27.22
C GLN A 98 6.79 13.11 27.37
N ASP A 99 7.10 12.30 26.35
CA ASP A 99 8.26 11.39 26.35
C ASP A 99 8.69 11.14 24.89
N LEU A 100 9.62 11.97 24.42
CA LEU A 100 10.09 11.93 23.04
C LEU A 100 10.76 10.59 22.72
N GLU A 101 11.61 10.10 23.62
CA GLU A 101 12.37 8.88 23.43
C GLU A 101 11.45 7.66 23.34
N GLN A 102 10.43 7.56 24.20
CA GLN A 102 9.44 6.49 24.14
C GLN A 102 8.58 6.59 22.87
N TYR A 103 8.12 7.79 22.51
CA TYR A 103 7.37 8.02 21.27
C TYR A 103 8.15 7.57 20.03
N LEU A 104 9.42 7.96 19.91
CA LEU A 104 10.28 7.60 18.77
C LEU A 104 10.67 6.11 18.79
N SER A 105 10.88 5.53 19.97
CA SER A 105 11.16 4.09 20.11
C SER A 105 9.98 3.25 19.65
N VAL A 106 8.74 3.63 19.99
CA VAL A 106 7.55 2.92 19.50
C VAL A 106 7.46 3.00 17.97
N MET A 107 7.69 4.17 17.38
CA MET A 107 7.70 4.30 15.91
C MET A 107 8.78 3.42 15.27
N ALA A 108 10.00 3.44 15.81
CA ALA A 108 11.12 2.67 15.31
C ALA A 108 10.89 1.16 15.38
N VAL A 109 10.38 0.67 16.52
CA VAL A 109 10.11 -0.77 16.70
C VAL A 109 8.90 -1.21 15.85
N LEU A 110 7.89 -0.37 15.64
CA LEU A 110 6.78 -0.67 14.72
C LEU A 110 7.30 -0.86 13.29
N GLU A 111 8.09 0.09 12.78
CA GLU A 111 8.67 0.01 11.44
C GLU A 111 9.60 -1.21 11.30
N LYS A 112 10.46 -1.46 12.30
CA LYS A 112 11.33 -2.65 12.33
C LYS A 112 10.54 -3.96 12.36
N SER A 113 9.40 -3.98 13.03
CA SER A 113 8.50 -5.14 13.09
C SER A 113 7.66 -5.33 11.81
N GLY A 114 7.82 -4.47 10.79
CA GLY A 114 6.99 -4.50 9.60
C GLY A 114 5.55 -4.01 9.82
N VAL A 115 5.26 -3.37 10.96
CA VAL A 115 3.98 -2.69 11.16
C VAL A 115 4.02 -1.34 10.47
N GLU A 116 3.21 -1.20 9.43
CA GLU A 116 3.13 0.05 8.69
C GLU A 116 2.62 1.18 9.60
N VAL A 117 3.46 2.20 9.81
CA VAL A 117 3.00 3.46 10.39
C VAL A 117 2.16 4.17 9.35
N THR A 118 0.90 4.45 9.69
CA THR A 118 -0.04 5.02 8.74
C THR A 118 0.49 6.33 8.16
N GLN A 119 0.19 6.61 6.90
CA GLN A 119 0.58 7.88 6.27
C GLN A 119 0.15 9.09 7.09
N GLY A 120 -1.06 9.06 7.66
CA GLY A 120 -1.57 10.13 8.52
C GLY A 120 -0.72 10.33 9.78
N ALA A 121 -0.27 9.24 10.40
CA ALA A 121 0.63 9.30 11.54
C ALA A 121 2.01 9.86 11.15
N LYS A 122 2.60 9.44 10.01
CA LYS A 122 3.86 10.01 9.49
C LYS A 122 3.74 11.53 9.29
N VAL A 123 2.67 11.98 8.62
CA VAL A 123 2.38 13.40 8.40
C VAL A 123 2.31 14.20 9.70
N ARG A 124 1.58 13.69 10.71
CA ARG A 124 1.43 14.38 12.00
C ARG A 124 2.70 14.32 12.84
N CYS A 125 3.45 13.23 12.80
CA CYS A 125 4.75 13.10 13.44
C CYS A 125 5.74 14.17 12.93
N LEU A 126 5.83 14.34 11.60
CA LEU A 126 6.69 15.35 10.99
C LEU A 126 6.20 16.78 11.29
N ALA A 127 4.89 17.02 11.17
CA ALA A 127 4.31 18.32 11.48
C ALA A 127 4.50 18.71 12.95
N ALA A 128 4.35 17.77 13.89
CA ALA A 128 4.57 17.98 15.32
C ALA A 128 6.05 18.31 15.62
N SER A 129 6.99 17.64 14.95
CA SER A 129 8.42 17.93 15.05
C SER A 129 8.72 19.38 14.64
N TRP A 130 8.16 19.83 13.50
CA TRP A 130 8.29 21.22 13.05
C TRP A 130 7.59 22.24 13.96
N ALA A 131 6.41 21.91 14.50
CA ALA A 131 5.69 22.77 15.43
C ALA A 131 6.43 22.94 16.77
N ARG A 132 7.23 21.94 17.17
CA ARG A 132 8.14 21.98 18.33
C ARG A 132 9.48 22.68 18.03
N HIS A 133 9.71 23.11 16.79
CA HIS A 133 10.99 23.61 16.30
C HIS A 133 12.16 22.61 16.45
N ASP A 134 11.87 21.31 16.53
CA ASP A 134 12.86 20.24 16.56
C ASP A 134 13.29 19.89 15.12
N TYR A 135 14.10 20.78 14.53
CA TYR A 135 14.59 20.60 13.17
C TYR A 135 15.55 19.41 13.05
N LYS A 136 16.25 19.03 14.13
CA LYS A 136 17.13 17.85 14.13
C LYS A 136 16.32 16.57 13.93
N LEU A 137 15.23 16.39 14.67
CA LEU A 137 14.33 15.26 14.45
C LEU A 137 13.74 15.29 13.04
N ALA A 138 13.26 16.45 12.59
CA ALA A 138 12.70 16.58 11.24
C ALA A 138 13.71 16.21 10.15
N GLU A 139 14.98 16.58 10.27
CA GLU A 139 16.05 16.18 9.34
C GLU A 139 16.20 14.67 9.29
N ILE A 140 16.24 14.01 10.44
CA ILE A 140 16.34 12.55 10.52
C ILE A 140 15.15 11.90 9.80
N LEU A 141 13.92 12.36 10.06
CA LEU A 141 12.73 11.85 9.37
C LEU A 141 12.82 12.08 7.85
N LEU A 142 13.28 13.25 7.40
CA LEU A 142 13.44 13.59 5.99
C LEU A 142 14.55 12.81 5.27
N THR A 143 15.51 12.23 6.00
CA THR A 143 16.53 11.33 5.41
C THR A 143 15.97 9.96 5.05
N CYS A 144 14.86 9.55 5.66
CA CYS A 144 14.15 8.30 5.37
C CYS A 144 13.20 8.50 4.18
N LYS A 145 13.77 8.65 2.98
CA LYS A 145 13.05 9.01 1.74
C LYS A 145 11.92 8.04 1.37
N ASP A 146 12.06 6.78 1.74
CA ASP A 146 11.08 5.71 1.58
C ASP A 146 9.84 5.90 2.47
N LYS A 147 10.01 6.53 3.64
CA LYS A 147 8.94 6.77 4.62
C LYS A 147 8.36 8.18 4.52
N PHE A 148 9.19 9.18 4.26
CA PHE A 148 8.84 10.59 4.19
C PHE A 148 9.09 11.14 2.79
N SER A 149 8.22 10.77 1.86
CA SER A 149 8.27 11.27 0.48
C SER A 149 7.72 12.69 0.38
N LEU A 150 7.76 13.25 -0.83
CA LEU A 150 7.10 14.52 -1.17
C LEU A 150 5.67 14.61 -0.63
N ARG A 151 4.92 13.51 -0.67
CA ARG A 151 3.51 13.49 -0.27
C ARG A 151 3.34 13.74 1.21
N GLU A 152 4.13 13.09 2.06
CA GLU A 152 4.10 13.28 3.51
C GLU A 152 4.57 14.69 3.87
N VAL A 153 5.66 15.17 3.26
CA VAL A 153 6.20 16.52 3.47
C VAL A 153 5.17 17.59 3.11
N LEU A 154 4.56 17.50 1.93
CA LEU A 154 3.55 18.47 1.49
C LEU A 154 2.29 18.45 2.35
N LYS A 155 1.84 17.27 2.78
CA LYS A 155 0.68 17.14 3.68
C LYS A 155 1.00 17.73 5.06
N ALA A 156 2.18 17.49 5.61
CA ALA A 156 2.62 18.04 6.88
C ALA A 156 2.72 19.58 6.82
N LEU A 157 3.27 20.12 5.72
CA LEU A 157 3.30 21.56 5.48
C LEU A 157 1.90 22.16 5.30
N THR A 158 1.03 21.49 4.55
CA THR A 158 -0.37 21.93 4.37
C THR A 158 -1.09 21.97 5.71
N LEU A 159 -0.87 20.97 6.57
CA LEU A 159 -1.45 20.92 7.91
C LEU A 159 -1.03 22.14 8.75
N LEU A 160 0.25 22.51 8.74
CA LEU A 160 0.76 23.71 9.43
C LEU A 160 0.41 25.03 8.72
N ASP A 161 0.07 24.99 7.44
CA ASP A 161 -0.35 26.16 6.65
C ASP A 161 -1.86 26.44 6.75
N SER A 162 -2.61 25.54 7.37
CA SER A 162 -4.08 25.59 7.48
C SER A 162 -4.61 26.92 8.03
N ALA A 163 -3.96 27.54 9.02
CA ALA A 163 -4.35 28.85 9.55
C ALA A 163 -4.14 30.02 8.55
N ARG A 164 -3.18 29.90 7.62
CA ARG A 164 -3.02 30.86 6.52
C ARG A 164 -4.12 30.65 5.48
N GLU A 165 -4.39 29.39 5.14
CA GLU A 165 -5.45 29.01 4.19
C GLU A 165 -6.85 29.42 4.69
N GLU A 166 -7.14 29.23 5.98
CA GLU A 166 -8.35 29.70 6.63
C GLU A 166 -8.56 31.21 6.39
N ARG A 167 -7.56 32.04 6.74
CA ARG A 167 -7.63 33.50 6.54
C ARG A 167 -7.81 33.88 5.07
N ALA A 168 -7.24 33.12 4.14
CA ALA A 168 -7.45 33.32 2.71
C ALA A 168 -8.90 32.99 2.29
N LEU A 169 -9.47 31.90 2.78
CA LEU A 169 -10.86 31.51 2.52
C LEU A 169 -11.85 32.49 3.15
N GLU A 170 -11.60 32.98 4.36
CA GLU A 170 -12.41 34.03 4.98
C GLU A 170 -12.41 35.32 4.14
N LYS A 171 -11.24 35.77 3.68
CA LYS A 171 -11.14 36.94 2.79
C LYS A 171 -11.89 36.70 1.47
N ARG A 172 -11.80 35.49 0.91
CA ARG A 172 -12.53 35.10 -0.30
C ARG A 172 -14.03 35.09 -0.07
N LEU A 173 -14.50 34.58 1.05
CA LEU A 173 -15.92 34.56 1.43
C LEU A 173 -16.46 35.99 1.56
N LYS A 174 -15.75 36.86 2.29
CA LYS A 174 -16.07 38.29 2.40
C LYS A 174 -16.16 38.98 1.04
N ARG A 175 -15.25 38.69 0.10
CA ARG A 175 -15.31 39.20 -1.27
C ARG A 175 -16.54 38.70 -2.04
N LEU A 176 -16.87 37.41 -1.92
CA LEU A 176 -18.06 36.83 -2.56
C LEU A 176 -19.36 37.42 -1.98
N ASP A 177 -19.37 37.78 -0.70
CA ASP A 177 -20.48 38.49 -0.07
C ASP A 177 -20.67 39.89 -0.63
N LEU A 178 -19.59 40.67 -0.73
CA LEU A 178 -19.60 41.99 -1.35
C LEU A 178 -20.03 41.95 -2.83
N GLN A 179 -19.61 40.92 -3.57
CA GLN A 179 -19.98 40.72 -4.98
C GLN A 179 -21.39 40.16 -5.19
N LYS A 180 -22.15 39.89 -4.11
CA LYS A 180 -23.46 39.22 -4.18
C LYS A 180 -23.41 37.92 -5.02
N ALA A 181 -22.33 37.15 -4.87
CA ALA A 181 -22.13 35.92 -5.63
C ALA A 181 -23.22 34.87 -5.33
N ARG A 182 -23.45 33.94 -6.26
CA ARG A 182 -24.45 32.87 -6.12
C ARG A 182 -24.26 32.06 -4.83
N PRO A 183 -25.33 31.66 -4.13
CA PRO A 183 -25.26 30.90 -2.88
C PRO A 183 -24.43 29.62 -2.98
N SER A 184 -24.45 28.92 -4.12
CA SER A 184 -23.67 27.69 -4.31
C SER A 184 -22.16 27.90 -4.23
N LYS A 185 -21.64 29.01 -4.76
CA LYS A 185 -20.21 29.34 -4.68
C LYS A 185 -19.80 29.68 -3.24
N LYS A 186 -20.66 30.40 -2.52
CA LYS A 186 -20.44 30.73 -1.10
C LYS A 186 -20.49 29.49 -0.23
N GLY A 187 -21.48 28.62 -0.46
CA GLY A 187 -21.65 27.35 0.25
C GLY A 187 -20.42 26.47 0.13
N LYS A 188 -19.81 26.37 -1.06
CA LYS A 188 -18.54 25.63 -1.24
C LYS A 188 -17.41 26.21 -0.39
N VAL A 189 -17.17 27.53 -0.46
CA VAL A 189 -16.09 28.18 0.32
C VAL A 189 -16.33 28.05 1.83
N LYS A 190 -17.59 28.10 2.27
CA LYS A 190 -17.97 27.90 3.68
C LYS A 190 -17.69 26.47 4.14
N ASN A 191 -18.07 25.47 3.34
CA ASN A 191 -17.77 24.07 3.65
C ASN A 191 -16.25 23.82 3.71
N ASP A 192 -15.48 24.38 2.78
CA ASP A 192 -14.01 24.28 2.77
C ASP A 192 -13.42 24.92 4.06
N LEU A 193 -13.95 26.08 4.46
CA LEU A 193 -13.56 26.77 5.70
C LEU A 193 -13.88 25.95 6.96
N ASP A 194 -15.08 25.37 7.04
CA ASP A 194 -15.52 24.54 8.17
C ASP A 194 -14.71 23.24 8.27
N ASN A 195 -14.28 22.68 7.14
CA ASN A 195 -13.40 21.51 7.11
C ASN A 195 -11.99 21.86 7.61
N ILE A 196 -11.40 22.95 7.09
CA ILE A 196 -10.05 23.38 7.51
C ILE A 196 -10.04 23.68 9.01
N ARG A 197 -11.03 24.40 9.54
CA ARG A 197 -11.12 24.73 10.98
C ARG A 197 -11.09 23.51 11.90
N LYS A 198 -11.55 22.34 11.45
CA LYS A 198 -11.49 21.09 12.23
C LYS A 198 -10.09 20.48 12.27
N GLU A 199 -9.24 20.84 11.30
CA GLU A 199 -7.90 20.28 11.13
C GLU A 199 -6.78 21.25 11.55
N ILE A 200 -7.10 22.52 11.86
CA ILE A 200 -6.10 23.52 12.28
C ILE A 200 -5.39 23.03 13.56
N PRO A 201 -4.06 22.86 13.51
CA PRO A 201 -3.24 22.62 14.70
C PRO A 201 -3.38 23.74 15.73
N LYS A 202 -3.44 23.41 17.02
CA LYS A 202 -3.41 24.43 18.09
C LYS A 202 -2.08 25.18 18.17
N VAL A 203 -1.02 24.57 17.66
CA VAL A 203 0.37 25.02 17.77
C VAL A 203 1.11 24.79 16.46
N GLY A 204 2.07 25.66 16.19
CA GLY A 204 2.85 25.63 14.95
C GLY A 204 2.19 26.39 13.79
N SER A 205 3.04 26.87 12.88
CA SER A 205 2.64 27.44 11.60
C SER A 205 3.81 27.36 10.62
N VAL A 206 3.53 27.57 9.33
CA VAL A 206 4.61 27.68 8.32
C VAL A 206 5.37 29.00 8.49
N SER A 207 6.43 28.96 9.31
CA SER A 207 7.32 30.09 9.57
C SER A 207 8.40 30.22 8.49
N GLY A 208 9.03 31.40 8.40
CA GLY A 208 10.16 31.61 7.47
C GLY A 208 11.37 30.72 7.77
N ALA A 209 11.56 30.29 9.02
CA ALA A 209 12.58 29.31 9.38
C ALA A 209 12.24 27.92 8.81
N LEU A 210 10.99 27.47 8.98
CA LEU A 210 10.52 26.21 8.40
C LEU A 210 10.59 26.22 6.87
N VAL A 211 10.21 27.34 6.23
CA VAL A 211 10.31 27.48 4.77
C VAL A 211 11.75 27.29 4.29
N ARG A 212 12.73 27.98 4.91
CA ARG A 212 14.16 27.82 4.57
C ARG A 212 14.64 26.39 4.80
N HIS A 213 14.22 25.79 5.91
CA HIS A 213 14.58 24.43 6.25
C HIS A 213 14.11 23.42 5.20
N VAL A 214 12.82 23.43 4.85
CA VAL A 214 12.30 22.50 3.82
C VAL A 214 12.80 22.83 2.42
N ALA A 215 13.01 24.11 2.09
CA ALA A 215 13.63 24.49 0.82
C ALA A 215 15.08 23.98 0.69
N THR A 216 15.80 23.87 1.81
CA THR A 216 17.13 23.23 1.86
C THR A 216 16.99 21.74 1.59
N TRP A 217 16.05 21.04 2.22
CA TRP A 217 15.77 19.64 1.90
C TRP A 217 15.44 19.43 0.41
N VAL A 218 14.61 20.28 -0.21
CA VAL A 218 14.31 20.20 -1.66
C VAL A 218 15.59 20.28 -2.51
N SER A 219 16.57 21.08 -2.09
CA SER A 219 17.86 21.19 -2.81
C SER A 219 18.76 19.98 -2.69
N THR A 220 18.50 19.08 -1.73
CA THR A 220 19.25 17.82 -1.58
C THR A 220 18.73 16.69 -2.48
N ILE A 221 17.60 16.89 -3.16
CA ILE A 221 17.00 15.86 -4.02
C ILE A 221 17.86 15.69 -5.29
N PRO A 222 18.38 14.49 -5.57
CA PRO A 222 19.17 14.21 -6.78
C PRO A 222 18.43 14.55 -8.07
N GLU A 223 19.17 14.91 -9.12
CA GLU A 223 18.61 15.17 -10.46
C GLU A 223 17.79 13.98 -10.99
N GLN A 224 18.30 12.76 -10.82
CA GLN A 224 17.61 11.53 -11.22
C GLN A 224 16.24 11.37 -10.55
N ASP A 225 16.15 11.69 -9.25
CA ASP A 225 14.89 11.66 -8.50
C ASP A 225 13.92 12.74 -9.03
N ILE A 226 14.43 13.93 -9.39
CA ILE A 226 13.63 15.03 -9.96
C ILE A 226 13.08 14.66 -11.35
N GLU A 227 13.92 14.08 -12.22
CA GLU A 227 13.47 13.59 -13.52
C GLU A 227 12.42 12.49 -13.37
N PHE A 228 12.64 11.55 -12.45
CA PHE A 228 11.66 10.54 -12.09
C PHE A 228 10.34 11.19 -11.65
N PHE A 229 10.37 12.19 -10.75
CA PHE A 229 9.17 12.88 -10.33
C PHE A 229 8.45 13.61 -11.47
N ALA A 230 9.19 14.17 -12.43
CA ALA A 230 8.61 14.84 -13.59
C ALA A 230 7.89 13.86 -14.54
N VAL A 231 8.41 12.64 -14.69
CA VAL A 231 7.78 11.60 -15.52
C VAL A 231 6.55 10.99 -14.84
N PHE A 232 6.63 10.73 -13.53
CA PHE A 232 5.68 9.85 -12.85
C PHE A 232 4.66 10.54 -11.96
N LEU A 233 5.03 11.67 -11.35
CA LEU A 233 4.16 12.32 -10.37
C LEU A 233 3.34 13.43 -11.02
N PRO A 234 2.11 13.66 -10.54
CA PRO A 234 1.35 14.84 -10.91
C PRO A 234 2.16 16.12 -10.63
N LYS A 235 1.92 17.15 -11.43
CA LYS A 235 2.62 18.44 -11.33
C LYS A 235 2.06 19.31 -10.19
N GLU A 236 0.83 19.05 -9.76
CA GLU A 236 0.09 19.86 -8.77
C GLU A 236 0.71 19.84 -7.37
N PRO A 237 1.14 18.69 -6.80
CA PRO A 237 1.86 18.66 -5.53
C PRO A 237 3.12 19.53 -5.51
N TRP A 238 3.91 19.49 -6.58
CA TRP A 238 5.12 20.31 -6.72
C TRP A 238 4.80 21.80 -6.82
N ARG A 239 3.78 22.18 -7.59
CA ARG A 239 3.30 23.57 -7.65
C ARG A 239 2.85 24.05 -6.27
N LYS A 240 2.07 23.25 -5.55
CA LYS A 240 1.61 23.59 -4.19
C LYS A 240 2.79 23.74 -3.22
N LEU A 241 3.76 22.82 -3.27
CA LEU A 241 4.97 22.91 -2.46
C LEU A 241 5.77 24.18 -2.77
N ALA A 242 5.97 24.48 -4.06
CA ALA A 242 6.68 25.66 -4.53
C ALA A 242 5.98 26.96 -4.10
N ASP A 243 4.65 27.00 -4.14
CA ASP A 243 3.85 28.16 -3.70
C ASP A 243 3.94 28.37 -2.18
N ILE A 244 3.96 27.30 -1.38
CA ILE A 244 4.11 27.39 0.10
C ILE A 244 5.52 27.85 0.48
N LEU A 245 6.55 27.28 -0.16
CA LEU A 245 7.95 27.50 0.19
C LEU A 245 8.62 28.65 -0.58
N HIS A 246 7.92 29.25 -1.55
CA HIS A 246 8.47 30.24 -2.47
C HIS A 246 9.74 29.76 -3.19
N LEU A 247 9.69 28.54 -3.74
CA LEU A 247 10.85 27.93 -4.39
C LEU A 247 11.24 28.68 -5.66
N HIS A 248 12.52 29.04 -5.73
CA HIS A 248 13.18 29.57 -6.92
C HIS A 248 13.98 28.48 -7.64
N PRO A 249 13.78 28.25 -8.96
CA PRO A 249 14.38 27.12 -9.69
C PRO A 249 15.91 27.08 -9.61
N GLN A 250 16.58 28.20 -9.87
CA GLN A 250 18.04 28.27 -9.90
C GLN A 250 18.69 28.20 -8.51
N LYS A 251 17.93 28.52 -7.45
CA LYS A 251 18.48 28.57 -6.09
C LYS A 251 18.28 27.25 -5.35
N HIS A 252 17.10 26.65 -5.48
CA HIS A 252 16.71 25.48 -4.71
C HIS A 252 16.77 24.19 -5.53
N GLN A 253 16.87 24.27 -6.86
CA GLN A 253 17.03 23.12 -7.75
C GLN A 253 18.02 23.43 -8.89
N PRO A 254 19.26 23.88 -8.57
CA PRO A 254 20.26 24.23 -9.58
C PRO A 254 20.62 23.09 -10.55
N GLN A 255 20.46 21.84 -10.12
CA GLN A 255 20.65 20.62 -10.91
C GLN A 255 19.58 20.44 -12.00
N CYS A 256 18.35 20.94 -11.78
CA CYS A 256 17.24 20.82 -12.74
C CYS A 256 16.42 22.12 -12.79
N PRO A 257 17.00 23.26 -13.25
CA PRO A 257 16.32 24.55 -13.19
C PRO A 257 15.09 24.62 -14.10
N TRP A 258 14.94 23.67 -15.03
CA TRP A 258 13.78 23.52 -15.90
C TRP A 258 12.59 22.82 -15.21
N PHE A 259 12.79 22.10 -14.10
CA PHE A 259 11.77 21.27 -13.46
C PHE A 259 10.56 22.07 -12.97
N LEU A 260 10.76 23.09 -12.13
CA LEU A 260 9.64 23.93 -11.67
C LEU A 260 8.92 24.61 -12.84
N PRO A 261 9.59 25.27 -13.81
CA PRO A 261 8.92 25.76 -15.00
C PRO A 261 8.10 24.69 -15.73
N HIS A 262 8.60 23.45 -15.80
CA HIS A 262 7.87 22.32 -16.37
C HIS A 262 6.63 21.94 -15.57
N CYS A 263 6.69 21.98 -14.23
CA CYS A 263 5.53 21.81 -13.37
C CYS A 263 4.46 22.89 -13.63
N TYR A 264 4.86 24.12 -13.98
CA TYR A 264 3.96 25.22 -14.37
C TYR A 264 3.61 25.25 -15.88
N GLY A 265 3.93 24.20 -16.63
CA GLY A 265 3.45 24.01 -18.00
C GLY A 265 4.43 24.35 -19.11
N LYS A 266 5.71 24.66 -18.82
CA LYS A 266 6.74 24.70 -19.87
C LYS A 266 7.13 23.29 -20.32
N ASP A 267 7.64 23.16 -21.54
CA ASP A 267 8.16 21.89 -22.03
C ASP A 267 9.47 21.52 -21.34
N ALA A 268 9.71 20.21 -21.18
CA ALA A 268 10.98 19.71 -20.70
C ALA A 268 12.04 19.83 -21.82
N PRO A 269 13.32 20.05 -21.50
CA PRO A 269 14.37 20.08 -22.51
C PRO A 269 14.46 18.76 -23.29
N PRO A 270 14.74 18.78 -24.60
CA PRO A 270 14.64 17.61 -25.48
C PRO A 270 15.62 16.47 -25.14
N ASN A 271 16.72 16.79 -24.45
CA ASN A 271 17.73 15.82 -24.01
C ASN A 271 17.39 15.14 -22.67
N THR A 272 16.28 15.50 -22.03
CA THR A 272 15.87 14.91 -20.74
C THR A 272 15.06 13.65 -20.95
N LEU A 273 15.08 12.76 -19.96
CA LEU A 273 14.23 11.56 -19.94
C LEU A 273 12.74 11.93 -20.08
N VAL A 274 12.32 13.06 -19.51
CA VAL A 274 10.93 13.55 -19.57
C VAL A 274 10.47 13.81 -21.00
N ALA A 275 11.30 14.47 -21.80
CA ALA A 275 10.98 14.76 -23.20
C ALA A 275 11.03 13.50 -24.07
N GLN A 276 11.95 12.57 -23.79
CA GLN A 276 12.02 11.30 -24.50
C GLN A 276 10.80 10.42 -24.22
N CYS A 277 10.35 10.38 -22.97
CA CYS A 277 9.20 9.57 -22.55
C CYS A 277 7.84 10.17 -22.93
N SER A 278 7.74 11.47 -23.25
CA SER A 278 6.44 12.12 -23.52
C SER A 278 5.72 11.55 -24.75
N ASN A 279 6.46 10.95 -25.68
CA ASN A 279 5.95 10.38 -26.93
C ASN A 279 6.09 8.84 -26.97
N MET A 280 6.20 8.18 -25.81
CA MET A 280 6.29 6.72 -25.75
C MET A 280 4.97 6.08 -26.20
N THR A 281 5.05 5.15 -27.14
CA THR A 281 3.94 4.37 -27.69
C THR A 281 4.28 2.89 -27.70
N ALA A 282 3.31 2.03 -28.03
CA ALA A 282 3.57 0.58 -28.11
C ALA A 282 4.57 0.23 -29.22
N GLU A 283 4.64 1.03 -30.28
CA GLU A 283 5.48 0.79 -31.45
C GLU A 283 6.95 1.16 -31.19
N ASN A 284 7.19 2.24 -30.44
CA ASN A 284 8.55 2.76 -30.21
C ASN A 284 9.17 2.37 -28.86
N VAL A 285 8.39 1.78 -27.94
CA VAL A 285 8.86 1.52 -26.57
C VAL A 285 10.12 0.66 -26.53
N SER A 286 10.23 -0.32 -27.42
CA SER A 286 11.41 -1.19 -27.47
C SER A 286 12.65 -0.42 -27.94
N GLU A 287 12.52 0.43 -28.96
CA GLU A 287 13.62 1.28 -29.43
C GLU A 287 14.05 2.29 -28.35
N LEU A 288 13.07 2.88 -27.65
CA LEU A 288 13.32 3.82 -26.56
C LEU A 288 14.12 3.17 -25.43
N VAL A 289 13.71 1.97 -24.99
CA VAL A 289 14.40 1.20 -23.94
C VAL A 289 15.83 0.81 -24.36
N MET A 290 16.09 0.64 -25.65
CA MET A 290 17.44 0.38 -26.15
C MET A 290 18.32 1.63 -26.15
N GLY A 291 17.72 2.82 -26.28
CA GLY A 291 18.43 4.11 -26.31
C GLY A 291 18.62 4.77 -24.95
N CYS A 292 17.72 4.55 -23.99
CA CYS A 292 17.80 5.13 -22.65
C CYS A 292 17.24 4.21 -21.56
N ASP A 293 17.73 4.41 -20.34
CA ASP A 293 17.36 3.61 -19.17
C ASP A 293 16.04 4.13 -18.57
N VAL A 294 14.94 3.81 -19.25
CA VAL A 294 13.59 4.20 -18.82
C VAL A 294 13.14 3.35 -17.64
N PRO A 295 12.74 3.91 -16.48
CA PRO A 295 12.27 3.10 -15.37
C PRO A 295 11.10 2.20 -15.78
N TYR A 296 11.16 0.92 -15.42
CA TYR A 296 10.23 -0.10 -15.90
C TYR A 296 8.76 0.23 -15.62
N SER A 297 8.46 0.88 -14.48
CA SER A 297 7.11 1.34 -14.13
C SER A 297 6.47 2.25 -15.20
N HIS A 298 7.27 2.96 -16.02
CA HIS A 298 6.76 3.73 -17.16
C HIS A 298 6.45 2.80 -18.34
N VAL A 299 7.44 1.97 -18.67
CA VAL A 299 7.43 1.03 -19.80
C VAL A 299 6.32 0.00 -19.69
N ARG A 300 5.94 -0.37 -18.47
CA ARG A 300 4.98 -1.41 -18.12
C ARG A 300 3.65 -1.31 -18.87
N LYS A 301 3.18 -0.10 -19.18
CA LYS A 301 1.92 0.12 -19.94
C LYS A 301 1.96 -0.50 -21.34
N HIS A 302 3.16 -0.77 -21.85
CA HIS A 302 3.42 -1.39 -23.15
C HIS A 302 4.21 -2.70 -23.02
N ALA A 303 4.17 -3.37 -21.86
CA ALA A 303 4.97 -4.57 -21.61
C ALA A 303 4.75 -5.69 -22.66
N SER A 304 3.53 -5.82 -23.18
CA SER A 304 3.19 -6.78 -24.24
C SER A 304 3.85 -6.48 -25.60
N ALA A 305 4.32 -5.26 -25.81
CA ALA A 305 5.01 -4.84 -27.04
C ALA A 305 6.54 -4.86 -26.91
N LEU A 306 7.06 -5.27 -25.76
CA LEU A 306 8.51 -5.37 -25.54
C LEU A 306 9.09 -6.57 -26.28
N THR A 307 10.14 -6.31 -27.07
CA THR A 307 10.96 -7.36 -27.66
C THR A 307 11.81 -8.05 -26.59
N VAL A 308 12.29 -9.27 -26.88
CA VAL A 308 13.19 -10.01 -26.00
C VAL A 308 14.45 -9.20 -25.62
N PRO A 309 15.16 -8.54 -26.58
CA PRO A 309 16.28 -7.67 -26.24
C PRO A 309 15.91 -6.52 -25.30
N ALA A 310 14.74 -5.89 -25.49
CA ALA A 310 14.28 -4.82 -24.62
C ALA A 310 14.00 -5.31 -23.19
N LYS A 311 13.39 -6.50 -23.04
CA LYS A 311 13.18 -7.14 -21.71
C LYS A 311 14.51 -7.43 -21.01
N ALA A 312 15.47 -8.00 -21.73
CA ALA A 312 16.81 -8.26 -21.20
C ALA A 312 17.54 -6.96 -20.81
N ARG A 313 17.41 -5.90 -21.63
CA ARG A 313 17.96 -4.58 -21.34
C ARG A 313 17.37 -4.00 -20.06
N ILE A 314 16.04 -4.04 -19.90
CA ILE A 314 15.33 -3.65 -18.67
C ILE A 314 15.90 -4.38 -17.46
N ALA A 315 16.01 -5.71 -17.53
CA ALA A 315 16.51 -6.51 -16.41
C ALA A 315 17.97 -6.18 -16.05
N SER A 316 18.76 -5.72 -17.03
CA SER A 316 20.16 -5.36 -16.86
C SER A 316 20.36 -4.00 -16.18
N TYR A 317 19.63 -2.95 -16.59
CA TYR A 317 19.81 -1.60 -16.01
C TYR A 317 18.94 -1.35 -14.77
N THR A 318 17.87 -2.12 -14.55
CA THR A 318 16.99 -1.91 -13.39
C THR A 318 17.77 -2.20 -12.11
N LYS A 319 18.08 -1.17 -11.32
CA LYS A 319 18.94 -1.28 -10.15
C LYS A 319 18.45 -2.32 -9.14
N GLU A 320 17.15 -2.37 -8.87
CA GLU A 320 16.57 -3.25 -7.86
C GLU A 320 16.05 -4.54 -8.49
N LEU A 321 16.55 -5.68 -8.01
CA LEU A 321 16.11 -7.00 -8.49
C LEU A 321 14.62 -7.25 -8.20
N ASP A 322 14.12 -6.62 -7.13
CA ASP A 322 12.71 -6.65 -6.73
C ASP A 322 11.76 -6.26 -7.84
N THR A 323 12.06 -5.20 -8.61
CA THR A 323 11.19 -4.75 -9.69
C THR A 323 11.08 -5.84 -10.77
N ILE A 324 12.18 -6.52 -11.07
CA ILE A 324 12.21 -7.58 -12.09
C ILE A 324 11.45 -8.81 -11.59
N LEU A 325 11.68 -9.22 -10.34
CA LEU A 325 10.98 -10.35 -9.73
C LEU A 325 9.48 -10.07 -9.56
N TRP A 326 9.09 -8.85 -9.21
CA TRP A 326 7.70 -8.45 -9.03
C TRP A 326 6.89 -8.58 -10.32
N TYR A 327 7.48 -8.17 -11.44
CA TYR A 327 6.84 -8.17 -12.77
C TYR A 327 7.39 -9.26 -13.70
N PHE A 328 7.84 -10.37 -13.12
CA PHE A 328 8.48 -11.44 -13.85
C PHE A 328 7.63 -11.97 -15.00
N GLU A 329 6.31 -12.13 -14.83
CA GLU A 329 5.42 -12.64 -15.89
C GLU A 329 5.39 -11.74 -17.12
N GLU A 330 5.60 -10.43 -16.94
CA GLU A 330 5.63 -9.45 -18.02
C GLU A 330 7.00 -9.44 -18.73
N LEU A 331 8.07 -9.69 -17.97
CA LEU A 331 9.45 -9.73 -18.44
C LEU A 331 9.96 -11.13 -18.81
N ASP A 332 9.11 -12.16 -18.69
CA ASP A 332 9.52 -13.56 -18.84
C ASP A 332 10.14 -13.83 -20.22
N CYS A 333 11.43 -14.17 -20.21
CA CYS A 333 12.20 -14.74 -21.30
C CYS A 333 13.52 -15.31 -20.76
N LYS A 334 14.18 -16.19 -21.54
CA LYS A 334 15.40 -16.89 -21.11
C LYS A 334 16.51 -15.92 -20.69
N GLU A 335 16.72 -14.85 -21.43
CA GLU A 335 17.76 -13.85 -21.18
C GLU A 335 17.54 -13.13 -19.84
N VAL A 336 16.28 -12.88 -19.46
CA VAL A 336 15.95 -12.30 -18.15
C VAL A 336 16.24 -13.29 -17.03
N HIS A 337 16.02 -14.60 -17.25
CA HIS A 337 16.37 -15.63 -16.26
C HIS A 337 17.89 -15.68 -16.02
N ASP A 338 18.67 -15.65 -17.10
CA ASP A 338 20.13 -15.66 -17.05
C ASP A 338 20.63 -14.41 -16.28
N ILE A 339 20.07 -13.23 -16.55
CA ILE A 339 20.41 -11.98 -15.84
C ILE A 339 20.07 -12.07 -14.34
N ILE A 340 18.87 -12.54 -13.98
CA ILE A 340 18.48 -12.71 -12.55
C ILE A 340 19.44 -13.67 -11.86
N ASN A 341 19.77 -14.79 -12.51
CA ASN A 341 20.69 -15.79 -11.98
C ASN A 341 22.09 -15.23 -11.72
N ASP A 342 22.63 -14.47 -12.66
CA ASP A 342 23.95 -13.85 -12.55
C ASP A 342 23.98 -12.79 -11.46
N ARG A 343 22.93 -11.95 -11.38
CA ARG A 343 22.78 -10.92 -10.34
C ARG A 343 22.72 -11.51 -8.94
N LEU A 344 21.91 -12.54 -8.73
CA LEU A 344 21.87 -13.27 -7.46
C LEU A 344 23.22 -13.95 -7.16
N GLY A 345 23.91 -14.44 -8.18
CA GLY A 345 25.27 -14.99 -8.04
C GLY A 345 26.32 -13.96 -7.60
N ARG A 346 26.13 -12.68 -7.96
CA ARG A 346 26.97 -11.55 -7.50
C ARG A 346 26.59 -11.03 -6.12
N GLY A 347 25.49 -11.51 -5.52
CA GLY A 347 25.00 -11.06 -4.23
C GLY A 347 24.11 -9.82 -4.29
N ASP A 348 23.48 -9.53 -5.44
CA ASP A 348 22.44 -8.50 -5.50
C ASP A 348 21.32 -8.84 -4.50
N GLU A 349 20.99 -7.88 -3.63
CA GLU A 349 19.99 -8.06 -2.59
C GLU A 349 18.56 -8.10 -3.16
N VAL A 350 17.74 -9.00 -2.61
CA VAL A 350 16.29 -9.01 -2.82
C VAL A 350 15.66 -8.39 -1.59
N LYS A 351 14.91 -7.28 -1.77
CA LYS A 351 14.23 -6.50 -0.72
C LYS A 351 12.70 -6.63 -0.78
N LEU A 352 12.18 -7.54 -1.60
CA LEU A 352 10.73 -7.80 -1.70
C LEU A 352 10.11 -8.01 -0.31
N PRO A 353 8.86 -7.58 -0.05
CA PRO A 353 8.14 -8.03 1.15
C PRO A 353 8.12 -9.57 1.21
N TYR A 354 8.23 -10.16 2.40
CA TYR A 354 8.41 -11.60 2.53
C TYR A 354 7.23 -12.37 1.94
N GLY A 355 6.00 -11.90 2.17
CA GLY A 355 4.82 -12.49 1.56
C GLY A 355 4.86 -12.45 0.03
N LYS A 356 5.36 -11.35 -0.56
CA LYS A 356 5.53 -11.26 -2.02
C LYS A 356 6.59 -12.23 -2.52
N LEU A 357 7.73 -12.33 -1.82
CA LEU A 357 8.78 -13.29 -2.17
C LEU A 357 8.23 -14.71 -2.21
N MET A 358 7.43 -15.10 -1.21
CA MET A 358 6.79 -16.42 -1.15
C MET A 358 5.80 -16.65 -2.30
N GLU A 359 5.03 -15.63 -2.69
CA GLU A 359 4.16 -15.68 -3.87
C GLU A 359 4.95 -15.96 -5.15
N ARG A 360 6.08 -15.25 -5.34
CA ARG A 360 6.96 -15.43 -6.50
C ARG A 360 7.62 -16.81 -6.51
N MET A 361 8.10 -17.27 -5.35
CA MET A 361 8.70 -18.58 -5.22
C MET A 361 7.70 -19.71 -5.52
N LEU A 362 6.45 -19.60 -5.04
CA LEU A 362 5.42 -20.56 -5.42
C LEU A 362 5.18 -20.55 -6.93
N TYR A 363 5.10 -19.37 -7.54
CA TYR A 363 4.95 -19.26 -8.99
C TYR A 363 6.09 -19.96 -9.74
N PHE A 364 7.35 -19.71 -9.37
CA PHE A 364 8.52 -20.38 -9.97
C PHE A 364 8.54 -21.88 -9.73
N HIS A 365 8.15 -22.32 -8.53
CA HIS A 365 8.05 -23.74 -8.20
C HIS A 365 7.00 -24.44 -9.07
N MET A 366 5.85 -23.79 -9.29
CA MET A 366 4.83 -24.31 -10.19
C MET A 366 5.29 -24.39 -11.65
N LEU A 367 6.04 -23.40 -12.16
CA LEU A 367 6.63 -23.44 -13.50
C LEU A 367 7.60 -24.63 -13.65
N LYS A 368 8.43 -24.86 -12.64
CA LYS A 368 9.37 -25.98 -12.58
C LYS A 368 8.65 -27.34 -12.61
N GLU A 369 7.53 -27.47 -11.89
CA GLU A 369 6.74 -28.70 -11.84
C GLU A 369 5.78 -28.87 -13.02
N GLY A 370 5.66 -27.88 -13.91
CA GLY A 370 4.73 -27.92 -15.04
C GLY A 370 3.26 -27.79 -14.60
N ILE A 371 3.01 -27.16 -13.45
CA ILE A 371 1.67 -26.93 -12.93
C ILE A 371 1.15 -25.60 -13.46
N SER A 372 0.08 -25.62 -14.25
CA SER A 372 -0.51 -24.39 -14.77
C SER A 372 -0.97 -23.45 -13.64
N ALA A 373 -0.44 -22.23 -13.65
CA ALA A 373 -0.90 -21.13 -12.81
C ALA A 373 -2.33 -20.69 -13.18
N GLU A 374 -2.76 -20.95 -14.42
CA GLU A 374 -4.01 -20.46 -14.99
C GLU A 374 -5.07 -21.57 -15.10
N LYS A 375 -5.77 -21.82 -13.99
CA LYS A 375 -7.16 -22.31 -14.04
C LYS A 375 -8.12 -21.18 -13.65
N LYS A 376 -8.00 -20.00 -14.27
CA LYS A 376 -9.03 -18.96 -14.15
C LYS A 376 -10.25 -19.33 -14.99
N GLY A 377 -11.12 -20.17 -14.43
CA GLY A 377 -12.58 -20.16 -14.66
C GLY A 377 -13.14 -20.40 -16.08
N GLY A 378 -12.33 -20.53 -17.12
CA GLY A 378 -12.80 -20.83 -18.47
C GLY A 378 -13.16 -22.31 -18.60
N ARG A 379 -14.45 -22.63 -18.62
CA ARG A 379 -14.99 -23.92 -19.07
C ARG A 379 -14.79 -24.11 -20.58
N GLY A 380 -13.55 -23.97 -21.07
CA GLY A 380 -13.15 -24.29 -22.42
C GLY A 380 -12.53 -25.68 -22.43
N SER A 381 -13.31 -26.68 -22.81
CA SER A 381 -12.91 -28.09 -22.97
C SER A 381 -12.05 -28.30 -24.22
N GLY A 382 -10.97 -27.55 -24.36
CA GLY A 382 -9.93 -27.82 -25.35
C GLY A 382 -8.76 -28.48 -24.64
N GLY A 383 -8.35 -29.67 -25.09
CA GLY A 383 -7.19 -30.40 -24.57
C GLY A 383 -5.89 -29.64 -24.77
N ALA A 384 -5.67 -28.58 -23.99
CA ALA A 384 -4.39 -27.90 -23.92
C ALA A 384 -3.39 -28.88 -23.33
N SER A 385 -2.37 -29.22 -24.13
CA SER A 385 -1.19 -29.96 -23.70
C SER A 385 -0.66 -29.36 -22.39
N ALA A 386 -0.25 -30.23 -21.46
CA ALA A 386 0.41 -29.80 -20.23
C ALA A 386 1.52 -28.79 -20.58
N PRO A 387 1.59 -27.64 -19.89
CA PRO A 387 2.63 -26.65 -20.17
C PRO A 387 3.99 -27.31 -20.04
N ALA A 388 4.89 -27.04 -20.99
CA ALA A 388 6.26 -27.53 -20.91
C ALA A 388 6.89 -27.05 -19.60
N LYS A 389 7.65 -27.93 -18.93
CA LYS A 389 8.42 -27.54 -17.74
C LYS A 389 9.39 -26.44 -18.14
N ILE A 390 9.29 -25.28 -17.49
CA ILE A 390 10.19 -24.15 -17.72
C ILE A 390 11.26 -24.22 -16.63
N GLU A 391 12.53 -24.23 -17.04
CA GLU A 391 13.64 -24.16 -16.11
C GLU A 391 13.76 -22.73 -15.55
N VAL A 392 13.80 -22.61 -14.22
CA VAL A 392 14.02 -21.34 -13.52
C VAL A 392 15.35 -21.46 -12.77
N PRO A 393 16.50 -21.20 -13.43
CA PRO A 393 17.82 -21.55 -12.92
C PRO A 393 18.15 -20.87 -11.58
N PHE A 394 17.58 -19.69 -11.33
CA PHE A 394 17.82 -18.93 -10.11
C PHE A 394 16.92 -19.31 -8.92
N PHE A 395 15.94 -20.21 -9.09
CA PHE A 395 14.98 -20.55 -8.03
C PHE A 395 15.66 -21.00 -6.73
N HIS A 396 16.68 -21.86 -6.84
CA HIS A 396 17.41 -22.39 -5.69
C HIS A 396 18.20 -21.31 -4.92
N LYS A 397 18.53 -20.19 -5.56
CA LYS A 397 19.23 -19.06 -4.92
C LYS A 397 18.27 -18.18 -4.10
N LEU A 398 16.97 -18.21 -4.39
CA LEU A 398 15.96 -17.47 -3.62
C LEU A 398 15.61 -18.15 -2.30
N ILE A 399 15.75 -19.48 -2.22
CA ILE A 399 15.48 -20.28 -1.03
C ILE A 399 16.25 -19.77 0.21
N PRO A 400 17.59 -19.69 0.21
CA PRO A 400 18.32 -19.25 1.40
C PRO A 400 17.98 -17.81 1.81
N ILE A 401 17.60 -16.96 0.85
CA ILE A 401 17.14 -15.59 1.14
C ILE A 401 15.80 -15.63 1.89
N ALA A 402 14.85 -16.45 1.42
CA ALA A 402 13.57 -16.64 2.07
C ALA A 402 13.70 -17.31 3.44
N ASP A 403 14.57 -18.30 3.61
CA ASP A 403 14.85 -18.94 4.90
C ASP A 403 15.46 -17.96 5.91
N CYS A 404 16.39 -17.10 5.46
CA CYS A 404 16.99 -16.08 6.33
C CYS A 404 15.90 -15.14 6.89
N ARG A 405 15.01 -14.66 6.00
CA ARG A 405 13.91 -13.77 6.38
C ARG A 405 12.85 -14.45 7.24
N LEU A 406 12.57 -15.73 7.00
CA LEU A 406 11.69 -16.53 7.84
C LEU A 406 12.20 -16.56 9.29
N ARG A 407 13.52 -16.75 9.47
CA ARG A 407 14.18 -16.75 10.79
C ARG A 407 14.21 -15.36 11.43
N GLU A 408 14.39 -14.31 10.64
CA GLU A 408 14.39 -12.91 11.12
C GLU A 408 12.98 -12.44 11.52
N SER A 409 11.95 -12.90 10.83
CA SER A 409 10.54 -12.51 11.05
C SER A 409 9.90 -13.18 12.27
N GLY A 410 10.72 -13.68 13.22
CA GLY A 410 10.32 -14.52 14.34
C GLY A 410 8.99 -14.09 14.96
N LEU A 411 8.06 -15.03 15.13
CA LEU A 411 6.73 -14.73 15.60
C LEU A 411 6.62 -15.03 17.11
N PRO A 412 6.52 -14.00 17.97
CA PRO A 412 6.42 -14.19 19.42
C PRO A 412 4.99 -14.59 19.82
N LEU A 413 4.48 -15.71 19.29
CA LEU A 413 3.27 -16.36 19.79
C LEU A 413 3.60 -17.20 21.03
N GLU A 414 2.66 -17.24 21.96
CA GLU A 414 2.79 -18.09 23.14
C GLU A 414 2.69 -19.56 22.74
N GLN A 415 3.75 -20.31 23.00
CA GLN A 415 3.87 -21.74 22.74
C GLN A 415 3.24 -22.59 23.85
N PRO A 416 2.64 -23.75 23.54
CA PRO A 416 2.56 -24.36 22.20
C PRO A 416 1.48 -23.74 21.30
N VAL A 417 1.77 -23.69 19.98
CA VAL A 417 0.87 -23.21 18.93
C VAL A 417 0.31 -24.38 18.10
N ALA A 418 -0.96 -24.30 17.70
CA ALA A 418 -1.56 -25.21 16.72
C ALA A 418 -2.14 -24.42 15.53
N VAL A 419 -1.88 -24.88 14.31
CA VAL A 419 -2.28 -24.19 13.07
C VAL A 419 -3.23 -25.05 12.26
N PHE A 420 -4.44 -24.55 12.03
CA PHE A 420 -5.49 -25.23 11.29
C PHE A 420 -5.71 -24.56 9.93
N GLY A 421 -5.36 -25.26 8.86
CA GLY A 421 -5.59 -24.83 7.48
C GLY A 421 -6.92 -25.34 6.93
N ASP A 422 -7.69 -24.48 6.29
CA ASP A 422 -8.91 -24.85 5.59
C ASP A 422 -8.58 -25.44 4.20
N ALA A 423 -9.01 -26.68 3.99
CA ALA A 423 -8.92 -27.38 2.72
C ALA A 423 -10.31 -27.67 2.12
N SER A 424 -11.35 -26.94 2.53
CA SER A 424 -12.70 -27.08 2.02
C SER A 424 -12.84 -26.59 0.57
N SER A 425 -13.90 -27.03 -0.12
CA SER A 425 -14.14 -26.67 -1.53
C SER A 425 -14.35 -25.16 -1.78
N SER A 426 -14.83 -24.40 -0.79
CA SER A 426 -15.01 -22.94 -0.90
C SER A 426 -13.67 -22.19 -0.99
N MET A 427 -12.58 -22.82 -0.53
CA MET A 427 -11.22 -22.28 -0.61
C MET A 427 -10.55 -22.45 -1.97
N GLN A 428 -11.21 -22.99 -3.00
CA GLN A 428 -10.57 -23.35 -4.29
C GLN A 428 -9.70 -22.23 -4.92
N VAL A 429 -10.09 -20.96 -4.77
CA VAL A 429 -9.31 -19.81 -5.26
C VAL A 429 -8.17 -19.42 -4.30
N ALA A 430 -8.41 -19.54 -3.00
CA ALA A 430 -7.51 -19.10 -1.94
C ALA A 430 -6.57 -20.19 -1.41
N ILE A 431 -6.78 -21.46 -1.77
CA ILE A 431 -6.14 -22.64 -1.15
C ILE A 431 -4.62 -22.57 -1.18
N ARG A 432 -4.03 -22.06 -2.27
CA ARG A 432 -2.57 -21.90 -2.37
C ARG A 432 -2.06 -20.85 -1.40
N THR A 433 -2.74 -19.72 -1.31
CA THR A 433 -2.36 -18.66 -0.38
C THR A 433 -2.62 -19.08 1.07
N SER A 434 -3.74 -19.73 1.37
CA SER A 434 -4.04 -20.20 2.73
C SER A 434 -3.06 -21.28 3.19
N THR A 435 -2.67 -22.21 2.32
CA THR A 435 -1.66 -23.23 2.63
C THR A 435 -0.28 -22.61 2.82
N ILE A 436 0.11 -21.60 2.03
CA ILE A 436 1.35 -20.84 2.28
C ILE A 436 1.28 -20.23 3.68
N VAL A 437 0.23 -19.48 3.98
CA VAL A 437 0.11 -18.78 5.27
C VAL A 437 0.15 -19.77 6.42
N ALA A 438 -0.67 -20.84 6.38
CA ALA A 438 -0.70 -21.85 7.43
C ALA A 438 0.67 -22.54 7.63
N SER A 439 1.35 -22.87 6.53
CA SER A 439 2.67 -23.49 6.55
C SER A 439 3.76 -22.55 7.07
N LEU A 440 3.68 -21.27 6.73
CA LEU A 440 4.59 -20.24 7.26
C LEU A 440 4.41 -20.04 8.76
N PHE A 441 3.16 -19.95 9.24
CA PHE A 441 2.89 -19.90 10.68
C PHE A 441 3.47 -21.12 11.39
N CYS A 442 3.35 -22.31 10.79
CA CYS A 442 3.90 -23.53 11.34
C CYS A 442 5.44 -23.44 11.48
N ALA A 443 6.12 -23.07 10.40
CA ALA A 443 7.57 -22.95 10.35
C ALA A 443 8.09 -21.86 11.30
N MET A 444 7.45 -20.67 11.32
CA MET A 444 7.83 -19.54 12.18
C MET A 444 7.63 -19.80 13.66
N CYS A 445 6.60 -20.57 14.02
CA CYS A 445 6.32 -20.90 15.41
C CYS A 445 7.10 -22.12 15.90
N GLY A 446 7.86 -22.81 15.03
CA GLY A 446 8.43 -24.11 15.35
C GLY A 446 7.36 -25.11 15.83
N SER A 447 6.12 -24.96 15.36
CA SER A 447 5.03 -25.83 15.80
C SER A 447 5.07 -27.13 15.00
N SER A 448 4.87 -28.28 15.64
CA SER A 448 4.82 -29.57 14.95
C SER A 448 3.41 -29.95 14.44
N ASN A 449 2.46 -29.03 14.50
CA ASN A 449 1.02 -29.34 14.51
C ASN A 449 0.25 -28.56 13.45
N LEU A 450 0.74 -28.57 12.21
CA LEU A 450 -0.06 -28.16 11.06
C LEU A 450 -1.03 -29.28 10.70
N THR A 451 -2.32 -28.98 10.77
CA THR A 451 -3.39 -29.88 10.33
C THR A 451 -4.34 -29.14 9.41
N PHE A 452 -4.97 -29.87 8.49
CA PHE A 452 -6.00 -29.34 7.61
C PHE A 452 -7.36 -29.88 8.00
N PHE A 453 -8.42 -29.12 7.70
CA PHE A 453 -9.79 -29.59 7.85
C PHE A 453 -10.56 -29.45 6.54
N GLU A 454 -11.44 -30.43 6.34
CA GLU A 454 -12.54 -30.40 5.39
C GLU A 454 -13.78 -30.96 6.12
N ALA A 455 -14.39 -32.05 5.65
CA ALA A 455 -15.41 -32.79 6.41
C ALA A 455 -14.82 -33.54 7.63
N LYS A 456 -13.51 -33.83 7.59
CA LYS A 456 -12.76 -34.56 8.62
C LYS A 456 -11.40 -33.90 8.84
N LEU A 457 -10.70 -34.35 9.88
CA LEU A 457 -9.29 -34.04 10.07
C LEU A 457 -8.48 -34.62 8.92
N LYS A 458 -7.63 -33.79 8.32
CA LYS A 458 -6.69 -34.17 7.28
C LYS A 458 -5.28 -33.82 7.78
N GLU A 459 -4.43 -34.83 7.91
CA GLU A 459 -3.05 -34.60 8.30
C GLU A 459 -2.31 -33.83 7.19
N SER A 460 -1.40 -32.94 7.61
CA SER A 460 -0.53 -32.27 6.65
C SER A 460 0.37 -33.30 5.96
N PRO A 461 0.59 -33.21 4.63
CA PRO A 461 1.50 -34.12 3.93
C PRO A 461 2.95 -33.99 4.42
N LEU A 462 3.29 -32.86 5.05
CA LEU A 462 4.59 -32.56 5.64
C LEU A 462 4.39 -31.53 6.77
N GLN A 463 5.17 -31.61 7.84
CA GLN A 463 5.27 -30.52 8.82
C GLN A 463 6.39 -29.58 8.34
N PRO A 464 6.07 -28.40 7.78
CA PRO A 464 7.07 -27.56 7.14
C PRO A 464 7.95 -26.86 8.18
N GLU A 465 9.25 -27.11 8.11
CA GLU A 465 10.28 -26.39 8.87
C GLU A 465 11.12 -25.44 7.99
N THR A 466 11.07 -25.63 6.67
CA THR A 466 11.82 -24.83 5.67
C THR A 466 10.88 -24.29 4.59
N ILE A 467 11.39 -23.35 3.80
CA ILE A 467 10.66 -22.77 2.66
C ILE A 467 10.26 -23.81 1.63
N GLU A 468 11.12 -24.79 1.33
CA GLU A 468 10.77 -25.87 0.42
C GLU A 468 9.62 -26.70 0.95
N GLY A 469 9.62 -27.00 2.25
CA GLY A 469 8.51 -27.70 2.88
C GLY A 469 7.19 -26.93 2.78
N VAL A 470 7.24 -25.60 2.95
CA VAL A 470 6.08 -24.71 2.73
C VAL A 470 5.57 -24.81 1.29
N LEU A 471 6.45 -24.72 0.31
CA LEU A 471 6.08 -24.79 -1.12
C LEU A 471 5.51 -26.16 -1.49
N GLU A 472 6.08 -27.24 -0.95
CA GLU A 472 5.63 -28.60 -1.17
C GLU A 472 4.22 -28.83 -0.62
N VAL A 473 3.94 -28.38 0.60
CA VAL A 473 2.59 -28.44 1.19
C VAL A 473 1.59 -27.66 0.33
N SER A 474 1.96 -26.46 -0.12
CA SER A 474 1.09 -25.60 -0.95
C SER A 474 0.74 -26.18 -2.32
N VAL A 475 1.58 -27.06 -2.87
CA VAL A 475 1.28 -27.78 -4.13
C VAL A 475 0.46 -29.04 -3.88
N LYS A 476 0.74 -29.78 -2.79
CA LYS A 476 0.08 -31.07 -2.51
C LYS A 476 -1.33 -30.93 -1.95
N VAL A 477 -1.61 -29.87 -1.19
CA VAL A 477 -2.92 -29.69 -0.54
C VAL A 477 -3.94 -29.12 -1.53
N THR A 478 -5.00 -29.88 -1.77
CA THR A 478 -6.13 -29.49 -2.64
C THR A 478 -7.40 -29.21 -1.84
N ALA A 479 -8.20 -28.27 -2.34
CA ALA A 479 -9.52 -27.94 -1.80
C ALA A 479 -10.56 -29.02 -2.17
N SER A 480 -11.30 -29.54 -1.18
CA SER A 480 -12.34 -30.56 -1.36
C SER A 480 -13.33 -30.57 -0.19
N GLY A 481 -14.47 -31.24 -0.37
CA GLY A 481 -15.38 -31.51 0.75
C GLY A 481 -16.06 -30.29 1.37
N SER A 482 -16.50 -30.46 2.62
CA SER A 482 -17.20 -29.47 3.42
C SER A 482 -16.28 -28.78 4.44
N THR A 483 -16.81 -27.89 5.28
CA THR A 483 -16.03 -27.04 6.18
C THR A 483 -16.37 -27.38 7.63
N ALA A 484 -15.49 -28.13 8.31
CA ALA A 484 -15.66 -28.58 9.70
C ALA A 484 -14.38 -28.36 10.55
N PRO A 485 -14.03 -27.10 10.90
CA PRO A 485 -12.85 -26.79 11.71
C PRO A 485 -12.83 -27.45 13.09
N ALA A 486 -14.00 -27.81 13.64
CA ALA A 486 -14.11 -28.60 14.86
C ALA A 486 -13.34 -29.93 14.81
N ALA A 487 -13.15 -30.51 13.60
CA ALA A 487 -12.40 -31.76 13.43
C ALA A 487 -10.92 -31.64 13.84
N CYS A 488 -10.31 -30.46 13.65
CA CYS A 488 -8.94 -30.20 14.09
C CYS A 488 -8.84 -29.90 15.59
N LEU A 489 -9.86 -29.25 16.17
CA LEU A 489 -9.85 -28.89 17.58
C LEU A 489 -10.18 -30.07 18.51
N TYR A 490 -11.03 -30.99 18.06
CA TYR A 490 -11.54 -32.09 18.88
C TYR A 490 -10.43 -32.96 19.52
N PRO A 491 -9.37 -33.39 18.81
CA PRO A 491 -8.29 -34.18 19.41
C PRO A 491 -7.61 -33.49 20.60
N TYR A 492 -7.40 -32.16 20.54
CA TYR A 492 -6.80 -31.40 21.63
C TYR A 492 -7.73 -31.31 22.84
N PHE A 493 -9.03 -31.13 22.60
CA PHE A 493 -10.04 -31.10 23.65
C PHE A 493 -10.20 -32.46 24.36
N GLU A 494 -10.28 -33.54 23.59
CA GLU A 494 -10.44 -34.90 24.10
C GLU A 494 -9.24 -35.35 24.94
N LYS A 495 -8.02 -35.09 24.44
CA LYS A 495 -6.77 -35.41 25.14
C LYS A 495 -6.42 -34.42 26.25
N LYS A 496 -7.20 -33.35 26.44
CA LYS A 496 -6.89 -32.22 27.35
C LYS A 496 -5.49 -31.64 27.12
N GLN A 497 -5.05 -31.63 25.86
CA GLN A 497 -3.74 -31.10 25.48
C GLN A 497 -3.78 -29.57 25.53
N ILE A 498 -2.86 -28.98 26.29
CA ILE A 498 -2.75 -27.53 26.43
C ILE A 498 -2.10 -26.94 25.18
N ILE A 499 -2.82 -26.02 24.54
CA ILE A 499 -2.41 -25.18 23.42
C ILE A 499 -2.67 -23.74 23.84
N LYS A 500 -1.64 -22.89 23.79
CA LYS A 500 -1.77 -21.50 24.22
C LYS A 500 -2.31 -20.60 23.12
N THR A 501 -2.01 -20.92 21.86
CA THR A 501 -2.49 -20.15 20.71
C THR A 501 -2.97 -21.07 19.59
N PHE A 502 -4.18 -20.83 19.11
CA PHE A 502 -4.71 -21.46 17.90
C PHE A 502 -4.72 -20.44 16.75
N VAL A 503 -4.19 -20.84 15.59
CA VAL A 503 -4.25 -20.07 14.35
C VAL A 503 -5.15 -20.80 13.36
N ILE A 504 -6.22 -20.16 12.92
CA ILE A 504 -7.21 -20.73 12.01
C ILE A 504 -7.16 -19.98 10.68
N VAL A 505 -6.85 -20.67 9.60
CA VAL A 505 -6.72 -20.08 8.26
C VAL A 505 -7.87 -20.59 7.38
N THR A 506 -8.91 -19.78 7.16
CA THR A 506 -10.22 -20.23 6.61
C THR A 506 -11.00 -19.10 5.94
N ASP A 507 -12.02 -19.39 5.15
CA ASP A 507 -13.03 -18.41 4.74
C ASP A 507 -14.19 -18.27 5.75
N GLU A 508 -14.12 -19.00 6.86
CA GLU A 508 -15.08 -19.02 7.96
C GLU A 508 -16.49 -19.55 7.60
N GLU A 509 -16.69 -20.20 6.45
CA GLU A 509 -17.99 -20.74 6.05
C GLU A 509 -18.29 -22.13 6.67
N GLU A 510 -18.24 -22.24 8.00
CA GLU A 510 -18.49 -23.51 8.72
C GLU A 510 -19.91 -24.06 8.46
N ASN A 511 -19.99 -25.16 7.71
CA ASN A 511 -21.26 -25.74 7.26
C ASN A 511 -21.51 -27.15 7.81
N THR A 512 -20.51 -27.84 8.36
CA THR A 512 -20.63 -29.21 8.89
C THR A 512 -20.18 -29.28 10.35
N SER A 513 -20.67 -30.25 11.12
CA SER A 513 -20.21 -30.51 12.49
C SER A 513 -19.27 -31.72 12.51
N SER A 514 -18.33 -31.76 13.46
CA SER A 514 -17.45 -32.93 13.69
C SER A 514 -17.58 -33.41 15.12
N ASN A 515 -17.74 -34.73 15.32
CA ASN A 515 -17.97 -35.33 16.63
C ASN A 515 -19.10 -34.68 17.44
N GLY A 516 -20.17 -34.26 16.76
CA GLY A 516 -21.33 -33.58 17.37
C GLY A 516 -21.12 -32.10 17.70
N TYR A 517 -19.97 -31.51 17.34
CA TYR A 517 -19.63 -30.14 17.66
C TYR A 517 -19.44 -29.25 16.43
N LYS A 518 -19.87 -27.98 16.58
CA LYS A 518 -19.39 -26.83 15.80
C LYS A 518 -18.19 -26.21 16.48
N PHE A 519 -17.36 -25.48 15.74
CA PHE A 519 -16.10 -24.96 16.26
C PHE A 519 -16.29 -24.00 17.42
N GLY A 520 -17.17 -22.99 17.30
CA GLY A 520 -17.39 -21.98 18.35
C GLY A 520 -17.74 -22.59 19.72
N PRO A 521 -18.79 -23.43 19.81
CA PRO A 521 -19.14 -24.14 21.05
C PRO A 521 -18.04 -25.05 21.59
N LEU A 522 -17.31 -25.77 20.73
CA LEU A 522 -16.20 -26.63 21.16
C LEU A 522 -15.03 -25.82 21.70
N PHE A 523 -14.70 -24.71 21.05
CA PHE A 523 -13.64 -23.81 21.49
C PHE A 523 -13.98 -23.17 22.83
N LYS A 524 -15.23 -22.76 23.07
CA LYS A 524 -15.67 -22.29 24.38
C LYS A 524 -15.47 -23.36 25.47
N LYS A 525 -15.86 -24.60 25.21
CA LYS A 525 -15.61 -25.72 26.14
C LYS A 525 -14.13 -25.96 26.38
N TYR A 526 -13.30 -25.88 25.34
CA TYR A 526 -11.85 -25.96 25.46
C TYR A 526 -11.30 -24.84 26.35
N TYR A 527 -11.74 -23.59 26.09
CA TYR A 527 -11.33 -22.39 26.82
C TYR A 527 -11.64 -22.49 28.32
N GLU A 528 -12.83 -22.98 28.66
CA GLU A 528 -13.31 -23.10 30.04
C GLU A 528 -12.72 -24.30 30.80
N THR A 529 -12.47 -25.42 30.12
CA THR A 529 -12.14 -26.69 30.78
C THR A 529 -10.71 -27.18 30.58
N VAL A 530 -9.98 -26.61 29.62
CA VAL A 530 -8.59 -27.01 29.30
C VAL A 530 -7.64 -25.87 29.52
N TYR A 531 -7.76 -24.80 28.72
CA TYR A 531 -6.88 -23.64 28.79
C TYR A 531 -7.50 -22.42 28.10
N PRO A 532 -7.41 -21.21 28.67
CA PRO A 532 -7.90 -19.98 28.06
C PRO A 532 -7.00 -19.52 26.89
N ALA A 533 -7.03 -20.28 25.81
CA ALA A 533 -6.15 -20.10 24.66
C ALA A 533 -6.48 -18.82 23.86
N LYS A 534 -5.45 -18.20 23.30
CA LYS A 534 -5.58 -17.14 22.30
C LYS A 534 -6.04 -17.74 20.97
N LEU A 535 -6.88 -16.99 20.26
CA LEU A 535 -7.44 -17.41 18.98
C LEU A 535 -7.19 -16.34 17.91
N VAL A 536 -6.54 -16.76 16.83
CA VAL A 536 -6.17 -15.92 15.69
C VAL A 536 -6.81 -16.48 14.42
N PHE A 537 -7.61 -15.67 13.75
CA PHE A 537 -8.17 -16.00 12.44
C PHE A 537 -7.39 -15.28 11.34
N VAL A 538 -7.05 -16.05 10.31
CA VAL A 538 -6.66 -15.53 9.01
C VAL A 538 -7.77 -15.86 8.02
N SER A 539 -8.64 -14.88 7.82
CA SER A 539 -9.95 -15.02 7.18
C SER A 539 -9.89 -14.64 5.70
N PHE A 540 -10.40 -15.49 4.81
CA PHE A 540 -10.51 -15.20 3.38
C PHE A 540 -11.95 -14.81 3.03
N LEU A 541 -12.27 -13.52 3.12
CA LEU A 541 -13.65 -13.02 2.99
C LEU A 541 -13.85 -12.23 1.69
N ARG A 542 -15.12 -12.03 1.32
CA ARG A 542 -15.48 -11.26 0.11
C ARG A 542 -15.15 -9.78 0.21
N SER A 543 -15.14 -9.22 1.43
CA SER A 543 -14.84 -7.82 1.72
C SER A 543 -13.91 -7.71 2.93
N GLN A 544 -12.98 -6.75 2.89
CA GLN A 544 -12.01 -6.49 3.96
C GLN A 544 -12.65 -5.98 5.26
N HIS A 545 -13.87 -5.47 5.19
CA HIS A 545 -14.62 -4.95 6.34
C HIS A 545 -15.63 -5.96 6.91
N GLN A 546 -15.71 -7.16 6.31
CA GLN A 546 -16.65 -8.17 6.74
C GLN A 546 -16.14 -8.89 7.98
N VAL A 547 -17.03 -9.16 8.93
CA VAL A 547 -16.78 -10.10 10.03
C VAL A 547 -17.25 -11.47 9.55
N GLY A 548 -16.41 -12.49 9.64
CA GLY A 548 -16.75 -13.84 9.20
C GLY A 548 -17.75 -14.51 10.17
N GLN A 549 -18.37 -15.59 9.69
CA GLN A 549 -19.41 -16.28 10.45
C GLN A 549 -18.87 -16.81 11.79
N MET A 550 -17.74 -17.52 11.77
CA MET A 550 -17.13 -18.12 12.96
C MET A 550 -16.72 -17.05 13.99
N VAL A 551 -16.07 -15.96 13.56
CA VAL A 551 -15.70 -14.86 14.44
C VAL A 551 -16.95 -14.19 15.05
N LYS A 552 -18.02 -14.01 14.27
CA LYS A 552 -19.29 -13.47 14.78
C LYS A 552 -19.92 -14.39 15.83
N GLU A 553 -19.92 -15.70 15.60
CA GLU A 553 -20.42 -16.70 16.55
C GLU A 553 -19.61 -16.69 17.86
N LEU A 554 -18.28 -16.63 17.77
CA LEU A 554 -17.40 -16.54 18.94
C LEU A 554 -17.65 -15.24 19.74
N LYS A 555 -17.86 -14.10 19.06
CA LYS A 555 -18.23 -12.84 19.71
C LYS A 555 -19.57 -12.94 20.46
N ASN A 556 -20.56 -13.61 19.88
CA ASN A 556 -21.84 -13.86 20.56
C ASN A 556 -21.67 -14.75 21.81
N LEU A 557 -20.62 -15.56 21.85
CA LEU A 557 -20.27 -16.39 23.01
C LEU A 557 -19.44 -15.64 24.07
N GLY A 558 -19.16 -14.35 23.86
CA GLY A 558 -18.36 -13.51 24.75
C GLY A 558 -16.86 -13.56 24.53
N MET A 559 -16.40 -14.11 23.39
CA MET A 559 -14.98 -14.21 23.06
C MET A 559 -14.57 -13.17 22.02
N ASN A 560 -13.33 -12.68 22.13
CA ASN A 560 -12.79 -11.66 21.22
C ASN A 560 -11.58 -12.19 20.45
N PRO A 561 -11.77 -13.06 19.44
CA PRO A 561 -10.66 -13.55 18.65
C PRO A 561 -10.04 -12.42 17.81
N MET A 562 -8.73 -12.52 17.55
CA MET A 562 -8.06 -11.67 16.57
C MET A 562 -8.42 -12.14 15.18
N GLN A 563 -8.67 -11.22 14.24
CA GLN A 563 -9.08 -11.55 12.88
C GLN A 563 -8.32 -10.70 11.86
N PHE A 564 -7.68 -11.36 10.90
CA PHE A 564 -7.00 -10.74 9.78
C PHE A 564 -7.70 -11.12 8.48
N VAL A 565 -8.14 -10.14 7.70
CA VAL A 565 -8.98 -10.39 6.54
C VAL A 565 -8.22 -10.23 5.23
N PHE A 566 -8.12 -11.33 4.49
CA PHE A 566 -7.68 -11.40 3.09
C PHE A 566 -8.90 -11.40 2.17
N ASN A 567 -8.70 -10.93 0.93
CA ASN A 567 -9.74 -11.04 -0.09
C ASN A 567 -9.81 -12.48 -0.63
N GLN A 568 -10.97 -13.12 -0.56
CA GLN A 568 -11.16 -14.50 -1.00
C GLN A 568 -10.85 -14.73 -2.49
N ALA A 569 -11.20 -13.77 -3.35
CA ALA A 569 -11.07 -13.91 -4.80
C ALA A 569 -9.67 -13.52 -5.31
N ARG A 570 -8.97 -12.66 -4.58
CA ARG A 570 -7.63 -12.14 -4.90
C ARG A 570 -6.83 -11.97 -3.62
N PRO A 571 -6.44 -13.08 -2.98
CA PRO A 571 -5.67 -13.00 -1.75
C PRO A 571 -4.30 -12.37 -2.06
N ASP A 572 -3.91 -11.41 -1.23
CA ASP A 572 -2.70 -10.63 -1.43
C ASP A 572 -1.70 -10.94 -0.31
N LEU A 573 -0.66 -11.69 -0.65
CA LEU A 573 0.36 -12.11 0.31
C LEU A 573 1.22 -10.95 0.81
N THR A 574 1.23 -9.78 0.15
CA THR A 574 1.95 -8.60 0.66
C THR A 574 1.44 -8.16 2.04
N LYS A 575 0.21 -8.53 2.40
CA LYS A 575 -0.39 -8.28 3.72
C LYS A 575 0.14 -9.20 4.82
N LEU A 576 0.89 -10.24 4.48
CA LEU A 576 1.44 -11.17 5.46
C LEU A 576 2.43 -10.45 6.37
N ASP A 577 3.33 -9.64 5.82
CA ASP A 577 4.31 -8.87 6.59
C ASP A 577 3.61 -7.99 7.64
N HIS A 578 2.54 -7.30 7.24
CA HIS A 578 1.73 -6.50 8.15
C HIS A 578 1.05 -7.34 9.24
N LEU A 579 0.54 -8.52 8.89
CA LEU A 579 -0.07 -9.45 9.85
C LEU A 579 0.97 -9.95 10.87
N LEU A 580 2.18 -10.29 10.43
CA LEU A 580 3.26 -10.73 11.30
C LEU A 580 3.70 -9.61 12.23
N GLY A 581 3.83 -8.39 11.69
CA GLY A 581 4.12 -7.21 12.49
C GLY A 581 3.04 -6.93 13.54
N LEU A 582 1.76 -7.04 13.18
CA LEU A 582 0.66 -6.81 14.12
C LEU A 582 0.66 -7.83 15.26
N LEU A 583 0.92 -9.11 14.96
CA LEU A 583 1.08 -10.15 15.97
C LEU A 583 2.30 -9.90 16.86
N SER A 584 3.43 -9.53 16.26
CA SER A 584 4.65 -9.16 17.00
C SER A 584 4.40 -7.98 17.94
N SER A 585 3.73 -6.94 17.45
CA SER A 585 3.40 -5.72 18.23
C SER A 585 2.44 -5.94 19.39
N SER A 586 1.79 -7.10 19.45
CA SER A 586 0.87 -7.49 20.53
C SER A 586 1.51 -8.44 21.54
N SER A 587 2.79 -8.79 21.35
CA SER A 587 3.56 -9.63 22.24
C SER A 587 4.18 -8.86 23.39
N THR A 588 4.61 -9.58 24.43
CA THR A 588 5.42 -9.01 25.52
C THR A 588 6.79 -8.55 25.03
N SER A 589 7.38 -9.27 24.07
CA SER A 589 8.69 -8.96 23.50
C SER A 589 8.75 -7.58 22.83
N PHE A 590 7.64 -7.12 22.25
CA PHE A 590 7.57 -5.77 21.68
C PHE A 590 7.81 -4.68 22.73
N ASN A 591 7.23 -4.82 23.93
CA ASN A 591 7.46 -3.85 25.00
C ASN A 591 8.91 -3.87 25.48
N GLU A 592 9.52 -5.04 25.56
CA GLU A 592 10.94 -5.18 25.92
C GLU A 592 11.85 -4.52 24.89
N GLU A 593 11.56 -4.71 23.60
CA GLU A 593 12.30 -4.09 22.50
C GLU A 593 12.13 -2.57 22.47
N VAL A 594 10.93 -2.06 22.72
CA VAL A 594 10.69 -0.62 22.89
C VAL A 594 11.53 -0.08 24.05
N MET A 595 11.53 -0.76 25.20
CA MET A 595 12.32 -0.30 26.35
C MET A 595 13.83 -0.39 26.11
N GLY A 596 14.30 -1.39 25.34
CA GLY A 596 15.67 -1.47 24.86
C GLY A 596 16.03 -0.28 23.98
N THR A 597 15.19 0.02 22.98
CA THR A 597 15.35 1.14 22.06
C THR A 597 15.34 2.49 22.80
N VAL A 598 14.50 2.66 23.83
CA VAL A 598 14.49 3.86 24.68
C VAL A 598 15.83 4.05 25.37
N LYS A 599 16.40 2.99 25.95
CA LYS A 599 17.72 3.05 26.60
C LYS A 599 18.80 3.43 25.59
N GLU A 600 18.76 2.88 24.38
CA GLU A 600 19.71 3.21 23.32
C GLU A 600 19.60 4.66 22.84
N LEU A 601 18.39 5.18 22.64
CA LEU A 601 18.16 6.59 22.27
C LEU A 601 18.62 7.54 23.37
N LYS A 602 18.39 7.22 24.65
CA LYS A 602 18.89 8.04 25.77
C LYS A 602 20.42 8.08 25.84
N ASN A 603 21.08 6.99 25.47
CA ASN A 603 22.54 6.88 25.52
C ASN A 603 23.23 7.47 24.28
N LYS A 604 22.68 7.25 23.08
CA LYS A 604 23.32 7.57 21.79
C LYS A 604 22.70 8.81 21.13
N GLY A 605 21.57 9.30 21.62
CA GLY A 605 20.83 10.42 21.04
C GLY A 605 20.06 10.06 19.76
N LEU A 606 19.51 11.09 19.12
CA LEU A 606 18.62 10.96 17.95
C LEU A 606 19.29 10.36 16.70
N GLU A 607 20.61 10.44 16.57
CA GLU A 607 21.33 9.89 15.40
C GLU A 607 21.19 8.36 15.31
N HIS A 608 20.98 7.69 16.44
CA HIS A 608 20.73 6.25 16.46
C HIS A 608 19.34 5.89 15.92
N LEU A 609 18.37 6.81 15.95
CA LEU A 609 17.04 6.60 15.35
C LEU A 609 17.14 6.38 13.85
N GLN A 610 18.05 7.08 13.18
CA GLN A 610 18.24 6.98 11.73
C GLN A 610 18.52 5.53 11.30
N LYS A 611 19.24 4.76 12.13
CA LYS A 611 19.57 3.35 11.85
C LYS A 611 18.39 2.39 11.97
N TYR A 612 17.37 2.74 12.72
CA TYR A 612 16.15 1.93 12.82
C TYR A 612 15.13 2.29 11.73
N LEU A 613 15.19 3.54 11.24
CA LEU A 613 14.26 4.00 10.22
C LEU A 613 14.77 3.75 8.80
N GLN A 614 16.08 3.56 8.59
CA GLN A 614 16.69 3.04 7.36
C GLN A 614 16.72 1.51 7.39
#